data_AF-A0A7L3L1R2-F1
#
_entry.id   AF-A0A7L3L1R2-F1
#
_cell.length_a   1.000
_cell.length_b   1.000
_cell.length_c   1.000
_cell.angle_alpha   90.00
_cell.angle_beta   90.00
_cell.angle_gamma   90.00
#
_symmetry.space_group_name_H-M   'P 1'
#
loop_
_entity.id
_entity.type
_entity.pdbx_description
1 polymer ?
#
loop_
_entity_poly.entity_id
_entity_poly.type
_entity_poly.pdbx_seq_one_letter_code
_entity_poly.pdbx_strand_id
1 'polypeptide(L)'
;EFITKYRTRRRQVRKCSGEVVHHEGMSSDDELTPTEMLEFQKSKDNVLEDSRKIFEDVHADFCDIRKILLKFQEWKEKFPDSYCDAYISFCLPKLLNPLIRVQLINWNPLEQNFAELEEMPWFRAIEEFSVARETTEPK
;
A
#
# COMPACT_ATOMS: atom_id res chain seq x y z
N GLU A 1 12.25 13.57 -32.90
CA GLU A 1 13.25 14.53 -32.36
C GLU A 1 13.62 14.29 -30.89
N PHE A 2 12.66 14.04 -29.99
CA PHE A 2 12.95 13.77 -28.58
C PHE A 2 13.85 12.53 -28.38
N ILE A 3 13.45 11.38 -28.92
CA ILE A 3 14.18 10.10 -28.80
C ILE A 3 15.64 10.21 -29.27
N THR A 4 15.88 10.93 -30.36
CA THR A 4 17.23 11.15 -30.92
C THR A 4 18.09 12.03 -30.01
N LYS A 5 17.50 13.03 -29.33
CA LYS A 5 18.21 13.88 -28.35
C LYS A 5 18.64 13.09 -27.12
N TYR A 6 17.77 12.20 -26.60
CA TYR A 6 18.09 11.31 -25.47
C TYR A 6 19.23 10.33 -25.82
N ARG A 7 19.23 9.77 -27.04
CA ARG A 7 20.30 8.89 -27.52
C ARG A 7 21.66 9.60 -27.61
N THR A 8 21.68 10.85 -28.07
CA THR A 8 22.93 11.64 -28.17
C THR A 8 23.50 12.00 -26.79
N ARG A 9 22.64 12.36 -25.83
CA ARG A 9 23.05 12.62 -24.44
C ARG A 9 23.66 11.37 -23.78
N ARG A 10 23.08 10.17 -23.98
CA ARG A 10 23.63 8.89 -23.49
C ARG A 10 25.03 8.61 -24.03
N ARG A 11 25.25 8.81 -25.33
CA ARG A 11 26.58 8.67 -25.95
C ARG A 11 27.61 9.62 -25.33
N GLN A 12 27.21 10.84 -24.97
CA GLN A 12 28.11 11.80 -24.32
C GLN A 12 28.43 11.43 -22.88
N VAL A 13 27.44 11.05 -22.08
CA VAL A 13 27.64 10.64 -20.68
C VAL A 13 28.54 9.40 -20.57
N ARG A 14 28.31 8.37 -21.42
CA ARG A 14 29.15 7.15 -21.45
C ARG A 14 30.59 7.42 -21.90
N LYS A 15 30.78 8.35 -22.85
CA LYS A 15 32.11 8.81 -23.24
C LYS A 15 32.85 9.49 -22.08
N CYS A 16 32.13 10.17 -21.19
CA CYS A 16 32.71 10.78 -20.00
C CYS A 16 32.93 9.79 -18.84
N SER A 17 32.11 8.74 -18.70
CA SER A 17 32.21 7.77 -17.59
C SER A 17 33.23 6.65 -17.81
N GLY A 18 33.69 6.43 -19.05
CA GLY A 18 34.76 5.47 -19.35
C GLY A 18 34.33 4.01 -19.34
N GLU A 19 33.04 3.69 -19.49
CA GLU A 19 32.56 2.31 -19.65
C GLU A 19 32.88 1.77 -21.06
N VAL A 20 33.66 0.70 -21.13
CA VAL A 20 34.35 0.26 -22.38
C VAL A 20 33.61 -0.82 -23.19
N VAL A 21 32.55 -1.46 -22.70
CA VAL A 21 31.88 -2.53 -23.47
C VAL A 21 30.38 -2.33 -23.53
N HIS A 22 29.92 -1.68 -24.60
CA HIS A 22 28.51 -1.57 -24.95
C HIS A 22 28.24 -2.35 -26.24
N HIS A 23 27.49 -3.45 -26.14
CA HIS A 23 27.01 -4.17 -27.32
C HIS A 23 25.83 -3.41 -27.95
N GLU A 24 25.91 -3.16 -29.25
CA GLU A 24 24.85 -2.51 -30.01
C GLU A 24 23.57 -3.35 -29.90
N GLY A 25 22.52 -2.79 -29.29
CA GLY A 25 21.27 -3.50 -28.96
C GLY A 25 20.98 -3.69 -27.47
N MET A 26 21.95 -3.46 -26.57
CA MET A 26 21.77 -3.54 -25.11
C MET A 26 21.35 -2.21 -24.45
N SER A 27 20.74 -1.30 -25.21
CA SER A 27 20.21 -0.07 -24.63
C SER A 27 18.89 -0.36 -23.93
N SER A 28 18.89 -0.46 -22.60
CA SER A 28 17.65 -0.22 -21.86
C SER A 28 17.20 1.22 -22.14
N ASP A 29 15.94 1.40 -22.51
CA ASP A 29 15.35 2.74 -22.71
C ASP A 29 14.81 3.33 -21.40
N ASP A 30 15.01 2.63 -20.27
CA ASP A 30 14.35 2.89 -18.98
C ASP A 30 15.13 3.79 -18.01
N GLU A 31 16.21 4.46 -18.45
CA GLU A 31 16.97 5.37 -17.56
C GLU A 31 16.30 6.75 -17.50
N LEU A 32 15.55 7.00 -16.42
CA LEU A 32 14.98 8.32 -16.10
C LEU A 32 16.09 9.36 -15.93
N THR A 33 15.90 10.54 -16.54
CA THR A 33 16.80 11.67 -16.30
C THR A 33 16.67 12.17 -14.86
N PRO A 34 17.70 12.85 -14.30
CA PRO A 34 17.62 13.40 -12.95
C PRO A 34 16.43 14.34 -12.73
N THR A 35 16.03 15.08 -13.77
CA THR A 35 14.85 15.96 -13.74
C THR A 35 13.56 15.16 -13.63
N GLU A 36 13.39 14.13 -14.46
CA GLU A 36 12.22 13.24 -14.44
C GLU A 36 12.12 12.50 -13.10
N MET A 37 13.26 12.07 -12.52
CA MET A 37 13.32 11.45 -11.20
C MET A 37 12.88 12.41 -10.09
N LEU A 38 13.31 13.68 -10.14
CA LEU A 38 12.90 14.69 -9.17
C LEU A 38 11.40 15.02 -9.28
N GLU A 39 10.89 15.13 -10.51
CA GLU A 39 9.47 15.37 -10.76
C GLU A 39 8.61 14.21 -10.28
N PHE A 40 9.04 12.97 -10.54
CA PHE A 40 8.40 11.76 -10.03
C PHE A 40 8.36 11.76 -8.50
N GLN A 41 9.49 12.02 -7.83
CA GLN A 41 9.56 12.04 -6.37
C GLN A 41 8.63 13.11 -5.79
N LYS A 42 8.66 14.33 -6.35
CA LYS A 42 7.75 15.41 -5.94
C LYS A 42 6.28 15.01 -6.12
N SER A 43 5.93 14.37 -7.23
CA SER A 43 4.57 13.89 -7.46
C SER A 43 4.17 12.81 -6.47
N LYS A 44 5.05 11.86 -6.16
CA LYS A 44 4.84 10.83 -5.14
C LYS A 44 4.60 11.48 -3.78
N ASP A 45 5.44 12.41 -3.36
CA ASP A 45 5.34 13.10 -2.07
C ASP A 45 4.02 13.87 -1.92
N ASN A 46 3.57 14.55 -2.98
CA ASN A 46 2.28 15.23 -3.00
C ASN A 46 1.11 14.25 -2.81
N VAL A 47 1.11 13.12 -3.53
CA VAL A 47 0.07 12.08 -3.38
C VAL A 47 0.05 11.53 -1.95
N LEU A 48 1.22 11.35 -1.33
CA LEU A 48 1.31 10.87 0.05
C LEU A 48 0.85 11.90 1.08
N GLU A 49 1.06 13.18 0.83
CA GLU A 49 0.52 14.26 1.66
C GLU A 49 -1.00 14.33 1.54
N ASP A 50 -1.54 14.23 0.33
CA ASP A 50 -2.99 14.21 0.11
C ASP A 50 -3.63 12.94 0.71
N SER A 51 -2.94 11.79 0.65
CA SER A 51 -3.47 10.55 1.23
C SER A 51 -3.63 10.63 2.75
N ARG A 52 -2.79 11.40 3.45
CA ARG A 52 -2.92 11.62 4.90
C ARG A 52 -4.19 12.39 5.28
N LYS A 53 -4.78 13.12 4.34
CA LYS A 53 -5.96 13.96 4.54
C LYS A 53 -7.28 13.26 4.23
N ILE A 54 -7.24 12.05 3.63
CA ILE A 54 -8.44 11.31 3.20
C ILE A 54 -9.47 11.10 4.33
N PHE A 55 -9.02 10.97 5.58
CA PHE A 55 -9.87 10.76 6.74
C PHE A 55 -9.71 11.85 7.81
N GLU A 56 -9.23 13.05 7.45
CA GLU A 56 -8.96 14.12 8.43
C GLU A 56 -10.22 14.61 9.16
N ASP A 57 -11.36 14.54 8.48
CA ASP A 57 -12.68 14.93 8.98
C ASP A 57 -13.51 13.73 9.49
N VAL A 58 -12.96 12.51 9.42
CA VAL A 58 -13.65 11.29 9.83
C VAL A 58 -13.26 10.91 11.25
N HIS A 59 -14.27 10.69 12.10
CA HIS A 59 -14.04 10.23 13.46
C HIS A 59 -13.36 8.85 13.45
N ALA A 60 -12.37 8.66 14.33
CA ALA A 60 -11.51 7.48 14.35
C ALA A 60 -12.28 6.14 14.41
N ASP A 61 -13.45 6.12 15.04
CA ASP A 61 -14.34 4.95 15.08
C ASP A 61 -14.82 4.44 13.71
N PHE A 62 -14.65 5.22 12.64
CA PHE A 62 -15.09 4.88 11.27
C PHE A 62 -13.93 4.74 10.27
N CYS A 63 -12.70 5.07 10.65
CA CYS A 63 -11.53 4.96 9.76
C CYS A 63 -10.37 4.14 10.36
N ASP A 64 -10.35 3.92 11.68
CA ASP A 64 -9.39 3.02 12.34
C ASP A 64 -9.92 1.58 12.29
N ILE A 65 -9.24 0.73 11.52
CA ILE A 65 -9.62 -0.68 11.32
C ILE A 65 -9.70 -1.44 12.65
N ARG A 66 -8.80 -1.19 13.61
CA ARG A 66 -8.84 -1.87 14.91
C ARG A 66 -10.07 -1.46 15.71
N LYS A 67 -10.41 -0.16 15.73
CA LYS A 67 -11.62 0.32 16.43
C LYS A 67 -12.91 -0.23 15.81
N ILE A 68 -12.96 -0.29 14.48
CA ILE A 68 -14.10 -0.87 13.76
C ILE A 68 -14.25 -2.36 14.10
N LEU A 69 -13.15 -3.11 14.06
CA LEU A 69 -13.16 -4.53 14.40
C LEU A 69 -13.55 -4.79 15.85
N LEU A 70 -13.14 -3.96 16.80
CA LEU A 70 -13.57 -4.06 18.20
C LEU A 70 -15.10 -3.91 18.36
N LYS A 71 -15.73 -2.99 17.63
CA LYS A 71 -17.20 -2.86 17.63
C LYS A 71 -17.88 -4.08 17.02
N PHE A 72 -17.32 -4.63 15.93
CA PHE A 72 -17.84 -5.87 15.34
C PHE A 72 -17.64 -7.08 16.25
N GLN A 73 -16.55 -7.12 17.00
CA GLN A 73 -16.30 -8.15 17.99
C GLN A 73 -17.31 -8.07 19.13
N GLU A 74 -17.54 -6.87 19.68
CA GLU A 74 -18.56 -6.65 20.70
C GLU A 74 -19.95 -7.06 20.20
N TRP A 75 -20.29 -6.73 18.94
CA TRP A 75 -21.55 -7.15 18.34
C TRP A 75 -21.65 -8.68 18.21
N LYS A 76 -20.59 -9.32 17.71
CA LYS A 76 -20.50 -10.78 17.58
C LYS A 76 -20.65 -11.50 18.93
N GLU A 77 -20.11 -10.93 20.01
CA GLU A 77 -20.18 -11.49 21.36
C GLU A 77 -21.55 -11.25 22.03
N LYS A 78 -22.10 -10.04 21.93
CA LYS A 78 -23.34 -9.67 22.62
C LYS A 78 -24.61 -10.09 21.89
N PHE A 79 -24.60 -10.11 20.56
CA PHE A 79 -25.77 -10.39 19.73
C PHE A 79 -25.43 -11.28 18.53
N PRO A 80 -24.97 -12.52 18.75
CA PRO A 80 -24.46 -13.42 17.71
C PRO A 80 -25.48 -13.70 16.59
N ASP A 81 -26.76 -13.84 16.93
CA ASP A 81 -27.82 -14.09 15.95
C ASP A 81 -27.94 -12.94 14.95
N SER A 82 -28.08 -11.70 15.47
CA SER A 82 -28.18 -10.51 14.61
C SER A 82 -26.91 -10.25 13.79
N TYR A 83 -25.73 -10.58 14.33
CA TYR A 83 -24.47 -10.48 13.61
C TYR A 83 -24.43 -11.50 12.45
N CYS A 84 -24.93 -12.71 12.67
CA CYS A 84 -25.05 -13.76 11.66
C CYS A 84 -26.07 -13.40 10.58
N ASP A 85 -27.27 -12.98 10.98
CA ASP A 85 -28.38 -12.62 10.09
C ASP A 85 -28.03 -11.41 9.20
N ALA A 86 -27.20 -10.50 9.69
CA ALA A 86 -26.68 -9.38 8.90
C ALA A 86 -25.48 -9.76 8.01
N TYR A 87 -25.06 -11.03 7.99
CA TYR A 87 -23.96 -11.57 7.20
C TYR A 87 -22.64 -10.81 7.41
N ILE A 88 -22.38 -10.34 8.63
CA ILE A 88 -21.26 -9.41 8.89
C ILE A 88 -19.90 -10.03 8.56
N SER A 89 -19.65 -11.29 8.94
CA SER A 89 -18.41 -12.00 8.58
C SER A 89 -18.15 -12.02 7.07
N PHE A 90 -19.20 -12.11 6.26
CA PHE A 90 -19.09 -12.08 4.80
C PHE A 90 -18.88 -10.66 4.25
N CYS A 91 -19.43 -9.65 4.93
CA CYS A 91 -19.33 -8.25 4.52
C CYS A 91 -18.03 -7.58 4.97
N LEU A 92 -17.37 -8.06 6.03
CA LEU A 92 -16.17 -7.45 6.61
C LEU A 92 -15.06 -7.15 5.59
N PRO A 93 -14.65 -8.07 4.70
CA PRO A 93 -13.64 -7.76 3.69
C PRO A 93 -14.04 -6.57 2.80
N LYS A 94 -15.33 -6.45 2.46
CA LYS A 94 -15.84 -5.33 1.63
C LYS A 94 -15.85 -4.02 2.42
N LEU A 95 -16.18 -4.06 3.70
CA LEU A 95 -16.21 -2.89 4.58
C LEU A 95 -14.79 -2.34 4.83
N LEU A 96 -13.81 -3.21 5.03
CA LEU A 96 -12.43 -2.81 5.32
C LEU A 96 -11.62 -2.44 4.07
N ASN A 97 -12.01 -2.93 2.89
CA ASN A 97 -11.31 -2.68 1.62
C ASN A 97 -10.93 -1.21 1.36
N PRO A 98 -11.80 -0.19 1.50
CA PRO A 98 -11.40 1.21 1.30
C PRO A 98 -10.32 1.66 2.29
N LEU A 99 -10.39 1.22 3.56
CA LEU A 99 -9.42 1.58 4.59
C LEU A 99 -8.05 0.93 4.32
N ILE A 100 -8.05 -0.35 3.95
CA ILE A 100 -6.83 -1.09 3.61
C ILE A 100 -6.17 -0.49 2.37
N ARG A 101 -6.96 -0.09 1.35
CA ARG A 101 -6.42 0.56 0.15
C ARG A 101 -5.67 1.85 0.46
N VAL A 102 -6.17 2.66 1.40
CA VAL A 102 -5.47 3.87 1.84
C VAL A 102 -4.13 3.54 2.49
N GLN A 103 -4.07 2.49 3.31
CA GLN A 103 -2.81 2.01 3.91
C GLN A 103 -1.80 1.51 2.86
N LEU A 104 -2.29 0.99 1.73
CA LEU A 104 -1.47 0.45 0.65
C LEU A 104 -1.04 1.47 -0.41
N ILE A 105 -1.45 2.75 -0.33
CA ILE A 105 -1.13 3.77 -1.36
C ILE A 105 0.39 3.88 -1.62
N ASN A 106 1.21 3.79 -0.56
CA ASN A 106 2.67 3.85 -0.68
C ASN A 106 3.34 2.47 -0.73
N TRP A 107 2.59 1.38 -0.69
CA TRP A 107 3.18 0.06 -0.61
C TRP A 107 3.70 -0.37 -1.98
N ASN A 108 4.99 -0.70 -2.04
CA ASN A 108 5.65 -1.15 -3.25
C ASN A 108 6.60 -2.32 -2.93
N PRO A 109 6.28 -3.56 -3.35
CA PRO A 109 7.09 -4.74 -3.03
C PRO A 109 8.44 -4.78 -3.78
N LEU A 110 8.68 -3.84 -4.70
CA LEU A 110 9.94 -3.73 -5.45
C LEU A 110 10.96 -2.80 -4.78
N GLU A 111 10.57 -2.04 -3.75
CA GLU A 111 11.49 -1.19 -3.00
C GLU A 111 12.35 -2.01 -2.04
N GLN A 112 13.63 -1.68 -1.85
CA GLN A 112 14.55 -2.47 -1.02
C GLN A 112 14.10 -2.65 0.44
N ASN A 113 13.32 -1.70 0.98
CA ASN A 113 12.86 -1.67 2.36
C ASN A 113 11.33 -1.67 2.45
N PHE A 114 10.67 -2.48 1.62
CA PHE A 114 9.21 -2.58 1.67
C PHE A 114 8.74 -3.22 2.99
N ALA A 115 7.59 -2.79 3.50
CA ALA A 115 6.96 -3.42 4.66
C ALA A 115 6.21 -4.68 4.23
N GLU A 116 6.40 -5.80 4.95
CA GLU A 116 5.60 -7.01 4.76
C GLU A 116 4.14 -6.74 5.14
N LEU A 117 3.20 -7.41 4.47
CA LEU A 117 1.77 -7.17 4.71
C LEU A 117 1.38 -7.60 6.12
N GLU A 118 1.98 -8.68 6.60
CA GLU A 118 1.81 -9.30 7.91
C GLU A 118 2.30 -8.39 9.06
N GLU A 119 3.22 -7.47 8.77
CA GLU A 119 3.70 -6.48 9.73
C GLU A 119 2.77 -5.27 9.82
N MET A 120 1.89 -5.06 8.84
CA MET A 120 1.02 -3.89 8.81
C MET A 120 -0.03 -3.95 9.93
N PRO A 121 -0.33 -2.81 10.60
CA PRO A 121 -1.28 -2.76 11.70
C PRO A 121 -2.68 -3.30 11.35
N TRP A 122 -3.13 -3.10 10.11
CA TRP A 122 -4.43 -3.57 9.66
C TRP A 122 -4.51 -5.09 9.52
N PHE A 123 -3.40 -5.73 9.11
CA PHE A 123 -3.34 -7.18 8.94
C PHE A 123 -3.41 -7.86 10.31
N ARG A 124 -2.57 -7.42 11.24
CA ARG A 124 -2.56 -7.89 12.63
C ARG A 124 -3.92 -7.73 13.30
N ALA A 125 -4.59 -6.60 13.09
CA ALA A 125 -5.93 -6.38 13.63
C ALA A 125 -6.97 -7.38 13.09
N ILE A 126 -6.90 -7.75 11.80
CA ILE A 126 -7.79 -8.77 11.21
C ILE A 126 -7.45 -10.16 11.72
N GLU A 127 -6.16 -10.47 11.88
CA GLU A 127 -5.70 -11.75 12.45
C GLU A 127 -6.23 -11.92 13.88
N GLU A 128 -6.01 -10.92 14.74
CA GLU A 128 -6.53 -10.87 16.12
C GLU A 128 -8.05 -11.07 16.16
N PHE A 129 -8.80 -10.36 15.30
CA PHE A 129 -10.26 -10.50 15.20
C PHE A 129 -10.71 -11.91 14.77
N SER A 130 -9.92 -12.57 13.92
CA SER A 130 -10.23 -13.90 13.38
C SER A 130 -9.97 -15.00 14.41
N VAL A 131 -8.90 -14.88 15.21
CA VAL A 131 -8.46 -15.86 16.23
C VAL A 131 -9.32 -15.83 17.50
N ALA A 132 -10.08 -14.76 17.76
CA ALA A 132 -10.95 -14.62 18.93
C ALA A 132 -12.06 -15.70 19.09
N ARG A 133 -12.03 -16.81 18.33
CA ARG A 133 -12.95 -17.94 18.40
C ARG A 133 -12.43 -19.17 19.16
N GLU A 134 -11.15 -19.25 19.55
CA GLU A 134 -10.60 -20.54 20.01
C GLU A 134 -10.67 -20.83 21.53
N THR A 135 -11.13 -19.89 22.38
CA THR A 135 -11.05 -20.05 23.84
C THR A 135 -12.34 -20.41 24.58
N THR A 136 -13.43 -20.79 23.89
CA THR A 136 -14.68 -21.17 24.57
C THR A 136 -15.24 -22.51 24.11
N GLU A 137 -14.64 -23.61 24.57
CA GLU A 137 -15.37 -24.84 24.92
C GLU A 137 -14.64 -25.61 26.05
N PRO A 138 -15.11 -25.56 27.31
CA PRO A 138 -14.90 -26.68 28.23
C PRO A 138 -15.99 -27.72 27.97
N LYS A 139 -15.57 -28.97 27.74
CA LYS A 139 -16.44 -30.17 27.83
C LYS A 139 -17.03 -30.33 29.23
#